data_AF-A0AAE5UC22-F1
#
_entry.id   AF-A0AAE5UC22-F1
#
_cell.length_a   1.000
_cell.length_b   1.000
_cell.length_c   1.000
_cell.angle_alpha   90.00
_cell.angle_beta   90.00
_cell.angle_gamma   90.00
#
_symmetry.space_group_name_H-M   'P 1'
#
loop_
_entity.id
_entity.type
_entity.pdbx_description
1 polymer ?
#
loop_
_entity_poly.entity_id
_entity_poly.type
_entity_poly.pdbx_seq_one_letter_code
_entity_poly.pdbx_strand_id
1 'polypeptide(L)'
;MEVANEELLKGLVPNLNLLATLPITDLVVTSPATKYDFIPRYFAPRIGIEENFVTGSAHCGLAPYSSQRLSEKQLYAFQSSEKGGELFIYYQDDLAYITW
;
A
#
# COMPACT_ATOMS: atom_id res chain seq x y z
N MET A 1 7.07 3.28 2.15
CA MET A 1 7.63 3.24 3.51
C MET A 1 6.99 2.10 4.27
N GLU A 2 7.75 1.27 4.98
CA GLU A 2 7.19 0.20 5.83
C GLU A 2 7.22 0.61 7.31
N VAL A 3 6.17 0.28 8.05
CA VAL A 3 6.07 0.44 9.51
C VAL A 3 5.90 -0.91 10.19
N ALA A 4 6.16 -0.96 11.50
CA ALA A 4 6.31 -2.21 12.24
C ALA A 4 5.09 -3.12 12.26
N ASN A 5 3.87 -2.57 12.31
CA ASN A 5 2.64 -3.37 12.45
C ASN A 5 1.39 -2.63 11.98
N GLU A 6 0.28 -3.38 11.87
CA GLU A 6 -1.00 -2.87 11.41
C GLU A 6 -1.57 -1.76 12.30
N GLU A 7 -1.40 -1.87 13.61
CA GLU A 7 -1.94 -0.91 14.58
C GLU A 7 -1.34 0.47 14.35
N LEU A 8 -0.01 0.53 14.19
CA LEU A 8 0.69 1.78 13.90
C LEU A 8 0.27 2.35 12.55
N LEU A 9 0.13 1.52 11.52
CA LEU A 9 -0.32 1.96 10.19
C LEU A 9 -1.73 2.56 10.22
N LYS A 10 -2.67 1.88 10.89
CA LYS A 10 -4.07 2.31 11.04
C LYS A 10 -4.17 3.59 11.87
N GLY A 11 -3.33 3.74 12.88
CA GLY A 11 -3.25 4.93 13.72
C GLY A 11 -2.58 6.15 13.08
N LEU A 12 -2.03 6.04 11.86
CA LEU A 12 -1.38 7.18 11.21
C LEU A 12 -2.39 8.29 10.92
N VAL A 13 -2.05 9.50 11.38
CA VAL A 13 -2.71 10.74 11.00
C VAL A 13 -1.67 11.61 10.28
N PRO A 14 -1.52 11.46 8.95
CA PRO A 14 -0.52 12.19 8.20
C PRO A 14 -0.86 13.69 8.12
N ASN A 15 0.16 14.54 8.25
CA ASN A 15 0.03 15.95 7.95
C ASN A 15 -0.01 16.15 6.42
N LEU A 16 -1.21 16.16 5.85
CA LEU A 16 -1.42 16.24 4.40
C LEU A 16 -0.86 17.53 3.79
N ASN A 17 -0.91 18.64 4.51
CA ASN A 17 -0.33 19.91 4.07
C ASN A 17 1.19 19.81 3.92
N LEU A 18 1.86 19.17 4.87
CA LEU A 18 3.30 18.92 4.78
C LEU A 18 3.62 17.92 3.68
N LEU A 19 2.85 16.83 3.56
CA LEU A 19 3.05 15.85 2.50
C LEU A 19 2.90 16.48 1.10
N ALA A 20 2.00 17.45 0.93
CA ALA A 20 1.81 18.16 -0.34
C ALA A 20 3.02 19.00 -0.76
N THR A 21 3.93 19.36 0.16
CA THR A 21 5.14 20.12 -0.15
C THR A 21 6.34 19.25 -0.52
N LEU A 22 6.26 17.93 -0.28
CA LEU A 22 7.36 17.01 -0.56
C LEU A 22 7.59 16.85 -2.08
N PRO A 23 8.83 16.62 -2.53
CA PRO A 23 9.16 16.43 -3.95
C PRO A 23 8.78 15.02 -4.46
N ILE A 24 7.64 14.49 -4.02
CA ILE A 24 7.08 13.19 -4.43
C ILE A 24 5.66 13.39 -4.96
N THR A 25 5.16 12.44 -5.75
CA THR A 25 3.77 12.47 -6.24
C THR A 25 2.82 11.91 -5.19
N ASP A 26 3.20 10.78 -4.62
CA ASP A 26 2.42 10.01 -3.67
C ASP A 26 3.32 9.37 -2.61
N LEU A 27 2.68 8.94 -1.52
CA LEU A 27 3.28 8.21 -0.42
C LEU A 27 2.44 6.97 -0.15
N VAL A 28 3.09 5.82 -0.29
CA VAL A 28 2.58 4.54 0.19
C VAL A 28 3.24 4.21 1.53
N VAL A 29 2.41 3.97 2.54
CA VAL A 29 2.84 3.42 3.82
C VAL A 29 2.27 2.02 3.96
N THR A 30 3.08 1.03 4.32
CA THR A 30 2.64 -0.36 4.44
C THR A 30 3.11 -0.98 5.76
N SER A 31 2.51 -2.09 6.16
CA SER A 31 2.98 -2.91 7.26
C SER A 31 2.75 -4.39 6.96
N PRO A 32 3.48 -5.29 7.62
CA PRO A 32 3.05 -6.66 7.82
C PRO A 32 1.67 -6.70 8.50
N ALA A 33 0.96 -7.79 8.26
CA ALA A 33 -0.38 -8.02 8.76
C ALA A 33 -0.57 -9.48 9.23
N THR A 34 -1.61 -9.71 10.02
CA THR A 34 -1.94 -11.05 10.53
C THR A 34 -2.82 -11.82 9.55
N LYS A 35 -3.81 -11.15 8.94
CA LYS A 35 -4.74 -11.76 7.98
C LYS A 35 -4.26 -11.68 6.52
N TYR A 36 -3.40 -10.71 6.24
CA TYR A 36 -2.94 -10.37 4.90
C TYR A 36 -1.41 -10.40 4.88
N ASP A 37 -0.82 -10.61 3.71
CA ASP A 37 0.64 -10.60 3.54
C ASP A 37 1.24 -9.20 3.77
N PHE A 38 0.46 -8.18 3.43
CA PHE A 38 0.72 -6.79 3.78
C PHE A 38 -0.57 -5.97 3.71
N ILE A 39 -0.56 -4.83 4.41
CA ILE A 39 -1.62 -3.82 4.28
C ILE A 39 -1.01 -2.46 3.94
N PRO A 40 -1.45 -1.77 2.88
CA PRO A 40 -1.00 -0.41 2.59
C PRO A 40 -2.06 0.66 2.89
N ARG A 41 -1.61 1.91 3.01
CA ARG A 41 -2.37 3.15 2.87
C ARG A 41 -1.71 4.02 1.81
N TYR A 42 -2.50 4.78 1.06
CA TYR A 42 -2.03 5.57 -0.08
C TYR A 42 -2.47 7.02 0.06
N PHE A 43 -1.51 7.95 0.01
CA PHE A 43 -1.74 9.40 0.10
C PHE A 43 -1.08 10.09 -1.08
N ALA A 44 -1.76 11.02 -1.76
CA ALA A 44 -1.16 11.82 -2.84
C ALA A 44 -1.67 13.28 -2.83
N PRO A 45 -1.50 14.00 -1.71
CA PRO A 45 -2.13 15.31 -1.53
C PRO A 45 -1.61 16.37 -2.50
N ARG A 46 -0.38 16.21 -3.01
CA ARG A 46 0.19 17.10 -4.04
C ARG A 46 -0.64 17.15 -5.33
N ILE A 47 -1.36 16.07 -5.64
CA ILE A 47 -2.26 15.98 -6.80
C ILE A 47 -3.74 16.01 -6.40
N GLY A 48 -4.04 16.45 -5.18
CA GLY A 48 -5.42 16.62 -4.68
C GLY A 48 -6.07 15.34 -4.17
N ILE A 49 -5.31 14.27 -3.92
CA ILE A 49 -5.83 13.03 -3.34
C ILE A 49 -5.34 12.93 -1.89
N GLU A 50 -6.21 13.24 -0.94
CA GLU A 50 -5.86 13.13 0.48
C GLU A 50 -5.49 11.68 0.84
N GLU A 51 -6.42 10.76 0.67
CA GLU A 51 -6.22 9.31 0.78
C GLU A 51 -7.12 8.61 -0.25
N ASN A 52 -6.60 7.57 -0.92
CA ASN A 52 -7.40 6.80 -1.87
C ASN A 52 -7.85 5.47 -1.26
N PHE A 53 -9.06 5.01 -1.61
CA PHE A 53 -9.63 3.82 -1.00
C PHE A 53 -8.90 2.54 -1.40
N VAL A 54 -8.70 2.35 -2.70
CA VAL A 54 -7.95 1.24 -3.30
C VAL A 54 -7.17 1.75 -4.52
N THR A 55 -5.88 1.46 -4.57
CA THR A 55 -4.96 1.95 -5.61
C THR A 55 -4.22 0.79 -6.26
N GLY A 56 -4.69 0.30 -7.42
CA GLY A 56 -4.05 -0.82 -8.12
C GLY A 56 -2.59 -0.52 -8.51
N SER A 57 -2.29 0.68 -9.00
CA SER A 57 -0.92 1.07 -9.38
C SER A 57 0.07 1.04 -8.22
N ALA A 58 -0.37 1.36 -7.00
CA ALA A 58 0.46 1.25 -5.80
C ALA A 58 0.90 -0.22 -5.56
N HIS A 59 0.03 -1.17 -5.88
CA HIS A 59 0.32 -2.58 -5.74
C HIS A 59 1.30 -3.10 -6.79
N CYS A 60 1.43 -2.45 -7.95
CA CYS A 60 2.52 -2.75 -8.88
C CYS A 60 3.91 -2.50 -8.25
N GLY A 61 4.03 -1.49 -7.38
CA GLY A 61 5.27 -1.22 -6.63
C GLY A 61 5.43 -2.12 -5.39
N LEU A 62 4.32 -2.47 -4.72
CA LEU A 62 4.35 -3.31 -3.52
C LEU A 62 4.53 -4.80 -3.85
N ALA A 63 4.07 -5.27 -5.00
CA ALA A 63 4.17 -6.67 -5.42
C ALA A 63 5.61 -7.21 -5.39
N PRO A 64 6.61 -6.60 -6.06
CA PRO A 64 7.99 -7.07 -5.99
C PRO A 64 8.55 -7.03 -4.57
N TYR A 65 8.28 -5.95 -3.83
CA TYR A 65 8.77 -5.75 -2.48
C TYR A 65 8.27 -6.83 -1.51
N SER A 66 6.95 -7.05 -1.49
CA SER A 66 6.31 -8.03 -0.62
C SER A 66 6.64 -9.46 -1.05
N SER A 67 6.69 -9.74 -2.36
CA SER A 67 7.08 -11.05 -2.90
C SER A 67 8.48 -11.44 -2.45
N GLN A 68 9.44 -10.51 -2.59
CA GLN A 68 10.81 -10.74 -2.14
C GLN A 68 10.91 -10.91 -0.62
N ARG A 69 10.19 -10.09 0.16
CA ARG A 69 10.19 -10.14 1.63
C ARG A 69 9.65 -11.49 2.15
N LEU A 70 8.60 -12.02 1.52
CA LEU A 70 7.91 -13.24 1.97
C LEU A 70 8.40 -14.50 1.26
N SER A 71 9.18 -14.38 0.19
CA SER A 71 9.54 -15.49 -0.71
C SER A 71 8.32 -16.18 -1.33
N GLU A 72 7.25 -15.41 -1.58
CA GLU A 72 5.98 -15.88 -2.12
C GLU A 72 5.61 -15.13 -3.39
N LYS A 73 4.96 -15.81 -4.35
CA LYS A 73 4.49 -15.17 -5.61
C LYS A 73 3.03 -14.76 -5.55
N GLN A 74 2.23 -15.49 -4.80
CA GLN A 74 0.82 -15.16 -4.55
C GLN A 74 0.76 -14.35 -3.27
N LEU A 75 0.19 -13.16 -3.35
CA LEU A 75 0.09 -12.23 -2.24
C LEU A 75 -1.37 -11.81 -2.08
N TYR A 76 -1.79 -11.72 -0.84
CA TYR A 76 -3.10 -11.24 -0.44
C TYR A 76 -2.95 -9.95 0.37
N ALA A 77 -3.47 -8.86 -0.16
CA ALA A 77 -3.34 -7.53 0.42
C ALA A 77 -4.68 -6.93 0.79
N PHE A 78 -4.68 -6.04 1.78
CA PHE A 78 -5.83 -5.19 2.09
C PHE A 78 -5.41 -3.73 2.22
N GLN A 79 -5.89 -2.87 1.33
CA GLN A 79 -5.62 -1.45 1.43
C GLN A 79 -6.45 -0.86 2.57
N SER A 80 -5.79 -0.47 3.66
CA SER A 80 -6.41 -0.08 4.93
C SER A 80 -6.84 1.40 4.96
N SER A 81 -7.61 1.82 3.97
CA SER A 81 -8.30 3.12 3.94
C SER A 81 -9.63 3.08 4.69
N GLU A 82 -10.37 4.20 4.73
CA GLU A 82 -11.69 4.28 5.36
C GLU A 82 -12.70 3.25 4.80
N LYS A 83 -12.73 3.06 3.47
CA LYS A 83 -13.62 2.06 2.83
C LYS A 83 -12.97 0.68 2.68
N GLY A 84 -11.65 0.67 2.58
CA GLY A 84 -10.84 -0.51 2.37
C GLY A 84 -11.09 -1.25 1.05
N GLY A 85 -10.25 -2.24 0.79
CA GLY A 85 -10.44 -3.20 -0.29
C GLY A 85 -9.39 -4.30 -0.27
N GLU A 86 -9.83 -5.52 -0.57
CA GLU A 86 -8.96 -6.69 -0.68
C GLU A 86 -8.43 -6.79 -2.12
N LEU A 87 -7.18 -7.23 -2.27
CA LEU A 87 -6.55 -7.44 -3.56
C LEU A 87 -5.79 -8.77 -3.54
N PHE A 88 -5.95 -9.54 -4.61
CA PHE A 88 -5.16 -10.72 -4.88
C PHE A 88 -4.13 -10.38 -5.95
N ILE A 89 -2.88 -10.72 -5.68
CA ILE A 89 -1.74 -10.33 -6.50
C ILE A 89 -0.93 -11.56 -6.82
N TYR A 90 -0.59 -11.74 -8.08
CA TYR A 90 0.42 -12.70 -8.51
C TYR A 90 1.60 -11.94 -9.11
N TYR A 91 2.80 -12.10 -8.54
CA TYR A 91 4.04 -11.47 -9.02
C TYR A 91 4.93 -12.49 -9.71
N GLN A 92 5.22 -12.26 -10.99
CA GLN A 92 6.09 -13.13 -11.78
C GLN A 92 6.78 -12.33 -12.88
N ASP A 93 8.09 -12.54 -13.04
CA ASP A 93 8.89 -12.03 -14.17
C ASP A 93 8.66 -10.52 -14.42
N ASP A 94 8.70 -9.73 -13.34
CA ASP A 94 8.45 -8.28 -13.31
C ASP A 94 7.03 -7.83 -13.68
N LEU A 95 6.07 -8.76 -13.71
CA LEU A 95 4.66 -8.50 -13.92
C LEU A 95 3.86 -8.74 -12.64
N ALA A 96 3.01 -7.77 -12.29
CA ALA A 96 2.01 -7.89 -11.23
C ALA A 96 0.62 -8.06 -11.86
N TYR A 97 0.03 -9.23 -11.66
CA TYR A 97 -1.36 -9.51 -12.01
C TYR A 97 -2.22 -9.22 -10.79
N ILE A 98 -3.16 -8.29 -10.91
CA ILE A 98 -3.95 -7.78 -9.76
C ILE A 98 -5.43 -8.01 -10.04
N THR A 99 -6.12 -8.63 -9.09
CA THR A 99 -7.57 -8.83 -9.11
C THR A 99 -8.19 -8.39 -7.78
N TRP A 100 -9.47 -8.01 -7.80
CA TRP A 100 -10.25 -7.51 -6.66
C TRP A 100 -11.57 -8.28 -6.54
#